data_AF-A0A0R2L370-F1
#
_entry.id   AF-A0A0R2L370-F1
#
_cell.length_a   1.000
_cell.length_b   1.000
_cell.length_c   1.000
_cell.angle_alpha   90.00
_cell.angle_beta   90.00
_cell.angle_gamma   90.00
#
_symmetry.space_group_name_H-M   'P 1'
#
loop_
_entity.id
_entity.type
_entity.pdbx_description
1 polymer ?
#
loop_
_entity_poly.entity_id
_entity_poly.type
_entity_poly.pdbx_seq_one_letter_code
_entity_poly.pdbx_strand_id
1 'polypeptide(L)' 'MKKDRFEAFTDGVLAIILTILVLDIHLNSNNHSLKVLINVLPEFAAYIVSFIIIAVM' A
#
# COMPACT_ATOMS: atom_id res chain seq x y z
N MET A 1 27.40 14.11 4.99
CA MET A 1 26.85 13.70 3.67
C MET A 1 25.73 14.68 3.31
N LYS A 2 25.76 15.27 2.12
CA LYS A 2 24.86 16.36 1.69
C LYS A 2 23.38 15.95 1.88
N LYS A 3 22.62 16.74 2.61
CA LYS A 3 21.24 16.51 3.07
C LYS A 3 20.31 15.90 1.99
N ASP A 4 20.46 16.38 0.76
CA ASP A 4 19.72 15.95 -0.43
C ASP A 4 19.82 14.44 -0.75
N ARG A 5 20.96 13.80 -0.43
CA ARG A 5 21.14 12.36 -0.70
C ARG A 5 20.38 11.48 0.29
N PHE A 6 20.19 11.97 1.51
CA PHE A 6 19.46 11.23 2.53
C PHE A 6 17.95 11.35 2.28
N GLU A 7 17.50 12.54 1.89
CA GLU A 7 16.11 12.80 1.52
C GLU A 7 15.70 11.97 0.28
N ALA A 8 16.50 12.00 -0.79
CA ALA A 8 16.24 11.18 -1.98
C ALA A 8 16.26 9.66 -1.69
N PHE A 9 17.05 9.21 -0.70
CA PHE A 9 17.05 7.82 -0.27
C PHE A 9 15.76 7.47 0.49
N THR A 10 15.37 8.30 1.45
CA THR A 10 14.12 8.12 2.21
C THR A 10 12.91 8.12 1.27
N ASP A 11 12.82 9.06 0.34
CA ASP A 11 11.75 9.13 -0.66
C ASP A 11 11.69 7.86 -1.51
N GLY A 12 12.85 7.36 -1.96
CA GLY A 12 12.93 6.12 -2.74
C GLY A 12 12.45 4.89 -1.94
N VAL A 13 12.82 4.81 -0.66
CA VAL A 13 12.38 3.72 0.22
C VAL A 13 10.88 3.78 0.48
N LEU A 14 10.36 4.98 0.80
CA LEU A 14 8.93 5.19 1.03
C LEU A 14 8.10 4.85 -0.22
N ALA A 15 8.56 5.25 -1.41
CA ALA A 15 7.89 4.92 -2.67
C ALA A 15 7.81 3.40 -2.91
N ILE A 16 8.89 2.66 -2.66
CA ILE A 16 8.89 1.19 -2.80
C ILE A 16 7.92 0.55 -1.80
N ILE A 17 7.95 0.97 -0.53
CA ILE A 17 7.05 0.45 0.51
C ILE A 17 5.58 0.65 0.10
N LEU A 18 5.22 1.85 -0.36
CA LEU A 18 3.87 2.14 -0.83
C LEU A 18 3.43 1.24 -1.99
N THR A 19 4.34 0.94 -2.93
CA THR A 19 4.03 0.02 -4.05
C THR A 19 3.91 -1.43 -3.62
N ILE A 20 4.63 -1.89 -2.59
CA ILE A 20 4.54 -3.27 -2.10
C ILE A 20 3.25 -3.47 -1.30
N LEU A 21 2.83 -2.48 -0.52
CA LEU A 21 1.63 -2.57 0.32
C LEU A 21 0.35 -2.88 -0.47
N VAL A 22 0.21 -2.39 -1.70
CA VAL A 22 -0.98 -2.68 -2.52
C VAL A 22 -0.94 -4.08 -3.13
N LEU A 23 0.26 -4.64 -3.34
CA LEU A 23 0.43 -5.98 -3.92
C LEU A 23 0.03 -7.09 -2.95
N ASP A 24 -0.05 -6.79 -1.66
CA ASP A 24 -0.47 -7.73 -0.62
C ASP A 24 -1.98 -7.96 -0.58
N ILE A 25 -2.77 -7.23 -1.36
CA ILE A 25 -4.23 -7.39 -1.38
C ILE A 25 -4.60 -8.57 -2.29
N HIS A 26 -5.06 -9.66 -1.69
CA HIS A 26 -5.35 -10.90 -2.40
C HIS A 26 -6.85 -11.08 -2.65
N LEU A 27 -7.22 -11.33 -3.91
CA LEU A 27 -8.56 -11.84 -4.22
C LEU A 27 -8.57 -13.37 -4.09
N ASN A 28 -9.51 -13.88 -3.30
CA ASN A 28 -9.76 -15.32 -3.22
C ASN A 28 -10.41 -15.82 -4.53
N SER A 29 -9.66 -16.66 -5.25
CA SER A 29 -9.87 -17.08 -6.64
C SER A 29 -11.06 -18.01 -6.90
N ASN A 30 -11.81 -18.39 -5.86
CA ASN A 30 -12.85 -19.42 -5.99
C ASN A 30 -14.22 -18.88 -6.42
N ASN A 31 -14.42 -17.56 -6.51
CA ASN A 31 -15.72 -17.00 -6.86
C ASN A 31 -15.60 -15.65 -7.59
N HIS A 32 -16.09 -15.56 -8.83
CA HIS A 32 -16.02 -14.34 -9.66
C HIS A 32 -17.20 -13.39 -9.43
N SER A 33 -17.90 -13.52 -8.30
CA SER A 33 -19.05 -12.69 -7.97
C SER A 33 -18.60 -11.35 -7.38
N LEU A 34 -19.30 -10.26 -7.70
CA LEU A 34 -19.08 -8.94 -7.09
C LEU A 34 -19.18 -8.96 -5.55
N LYS A 35 -19.84 -9.96 -4.96
CA LYS A 35 -19.87 -10.16 -3.50
C LYS A 35 -18.50 -10.42 -2.90
N VAL A 36 -17.54 -10.96 -3.66
CA VAL A 36 -16.18 -11.20 -3.17
C VAL A 36 -15.45 -9.89 -2.83
N LEU A 37 -15.78 -8.79 -3.53
CA LEU A 37 -15.20 -7.48 -3.26
C LEU A 37 -15.51 -7.00 -1.84
N ILE A 38 -16.66 -7.39 -1.28
CA ILE A 38 -17.06 -7.03 0.10
C ILE A 38 -16.11 -7.69 1.12
N ASN A 39 -15.60 -8.88 0.83
CA ASN A 39 -14.68 -9.59 1.73
C ASN A 39 -13.27 -8.96 1.75
N VAL A 40 -12.85 -8.36 0.64
CA VAL A 40 -11.54 -7.68 0.50
C VAL A 40 -11.60 -6.23 0.99
N LEU A 41 -12.80 -5.67 1.10
CA LEU A 41 -13.03 -4.29 1.56
C LEU A 41 -12.32 -3.90 2.88
N PRO A 42 -12.33 -4.72 3.95
CA PRO A 42 -11.61 -4.38 5.19
C PRO A 42 -10.09 -4.33 5.01
N GLU A 43 -9.51 -5.23 4.22
CA GLU A 43 -8.08 -5.24 3.90
C GLU A 43 -7.70 -4.04 3.03
N PHE A 44 -8.53 -3.72 2.03
CA PHE A 44 -8.36 -2.54 1.21
C PHE A 44 -8.49 -1.23 2.01
N ALA A 45 -9.40 -1.17 2.97
CA ALA A 45 -9.53 -0.01 3.87
C ALA A 45 -8.29 0.15 4.77
N ALA A 46 -7.75 -0.95 5.31
CA ALA A 46 -6.51 -0.94 6.07
C ALA A 46 -5.32 -0.47 5.21
N TYR A 47 -5.25 -0.92 3.95
CA TYR A 47 -4.28 -0.43 2.98
C TYR A 47 -4.39 1.09 2.77
N ILE A 48 -5.60 1.63 2.57
CA ILE A 48 -5.80 3.08 2.40
C ILE A 48 -5.31 3.86 3.62
N VAL A 49 -5.64 3.39 4.83
CA VAL A 49 -5.20 4.04 6.08
C VAL A 49 -3.67 4.03 6.18
N SER A 50 -3.02 2.89 5.96
CA SER A 50 -1.56 2.78 5.93
C SER A 50 -0.92 3.67 4.86
N PHE A 51 -1.51 3.70 3.66
CA PHE A 51 -1.03 4.55 2.57
C PHE A 51 -1.04 6.03 2.96
N ILE A 52 -2.14 6.51 3.54
CA ILE A 52 -2.26 7.91 3.98
C ILE A 52 -1.23 8.22 5.08
N ILE A 53 -1.08 7.33 6.07
CA ILE A 53 -0.13 7.53 7.17
C ILE A 53 1.31 7.64 6.64
N ILE A 54 1.71 6.73 5.75
CA ILE A 54 3.07 6.69 5.21
C ILE A 54 3.32 7.84 4.24
N ALA A 55 2.35 8.22 3.42
CA ALA A 55 2.51 9.30 2.43
C ALA A 55 2.55 10.70 3.05
N VAL A 56 2.00 10.87 4.27
CA VAL A 56 2.02 12.14 5.02
C VAL A 56 3.30 12.31 5.85
N MET A 57 3.95 11.21 6.21
CA MET A 57 5.17 11.18 7.03
C MET A 57 6.41 11.50 6.21
#